data_AF-A0AAW5EL68-F1
#
_entry.id   AF-A0AAW5EL68-F1
#
_cell.length_a   1.000
_cell.length_b   1.000
_cell.length_c   1.000
_cell.angle_alpha   90.00
_cell.angle_beta   90.00
_cell.angle_gamma   90.00
#
_symmetry.space_group_name_H-M   'P 1'
#
loop_
_entity.id
_entity.type
_entity.pdbx_description
1 polymer ?
#
loop_
_entity_poly.entity_id
_entity_poly.type
_entity_poly.pdbx_seq_one_letter_code
_entity_poly.pdbx_strand_id
1 'polypeptide(L)' 'AENGLLELKKESDSILVIQNEKLLSIIDKKAGIKDAFKLVDDILARAVKGMVSILLDNGDINVDFADVRTIMSH' A
#
# COMPACT_ATOMS: atom_id res chain seq x y z
N ALA A 1 10.89 13.41 -13.91
CA ALA A 1 10.64 12.63 -12.68
C ALA A 1 10.80 11.11 -12.90
N GLU A 2 10.50 10.58 -14.10
CA GLU A 2 10.59 9.15 -14.42
C GLU A 2 11.95 8.48 -14.17
N ASN A 3 13.08 9.15 -14.49
CA ASN A 3 14.41 8.56 -14.29
C ASN A 3 14.71 8.24 -12.81
N GLY A 4 14.25 9.08 -11.86
CA GLY A 4 14.46 8.81 -10.43
C GLY A 4 13.65 7.61 -9.92
N LEU A 5 12.45 7.41 -10.48
CA LEU A 5 11.61 6.26 -10.14
C LEU A 5 12.17 4.95 -10.71
N LEU A 6 12.75 5.01 -11.91
CA LEU A 6 13.43 3.87 -12.54
C LEU A 6 14.66 3.40 -11.75
N GLU A 7 15.46 4.35 -11.24
CA GLU A 7 16.62 4.03 -10.39
C GLU A 7 16.18 3.44 -9.04
N LEU A 8 15.16 4.01 -8.40
CA LEU A 8 14.59 3.45 -7.17
C LEU A 8 14.03 2.04 -7.40
N LYS A 9 13.42 1.77 -8.55
CA LYS A 9 12.89 0.43 -8.92
C LYS A 9 13.96 -0.64 -9.02
N LYS A 10 15.20 -0.28 -9.39
CA LYS A 10 16.28 -1.27 -9.50
C LYS A 10 16.77 -1.76 -8.14
N GLU A 11 16.67 -0.92 -7.12
CA GLU A 11 17.23 -1.16 -5.78
C GLU A 11 16.16 -1.43 -4.71
N SER A 12 14.86 -1.37 -5.03
CA SER A 12 13.77 -1.51 -4.06
C SER A 12 12.85 -2.69 -4.39
N ASP A 13 12.59 -3.55 -3.40
CA ASP A 13 11.63 -4.67 -3.52
C ASP A 13 10.18 -4.20 -3.72
N SER A 14 9.84 -3.01 -3.23
CA SER A 14 8.52 -2.41 -3.36
C SER A 14 8.60 -0.88 -3.26
N ILE A 15 7.80 -0.19 -4.08
CA ILE A 15 7.75 1.28 -4.10
C ILE A 15 6.31 1.75 -3.94
N LEU A 16 6.09 2.57 -2.92
CA LEU A 16 4.85 3.30 -2.71
C LEU A 16 4.94 4.67 -3.40
N VAL A 17 4.08 4.92 -4.39
CA VAL A 17 4.00 6.23 -5.05
C VAL A 17 2.76 6.97 -4.58
N ILE A 18 2.95 8.15 -3.98
CA ILE A 18 1.88 9.01 -3.46
C ILE A 18 1.59 10.12 -4.48
N GLN A 19 0.35 10.20 -4.94
CA GLN A 19 -0.10 11.23 -5.89
C GLN A 19 -0.69 12.43 -5.13
N ASN A 20 0.11 13.47 -4.93
CA ASN A 20 -0.31 14.68 -4.20
C ASN A 20 -1.55 15.36 -4.80
N GLU A 21 -1.72 15.31 -6.13
CA GLU A 21 -2.91 15.86 -6.80
C GLU A 21 -4.20 15.17 -6.37
N LYS A 22 -4.15 13.84 -6.13
CA LYS A 22 -5.28 13.08 -5.59
C LYS A 22 -5.50 13.38 -4.12
N LEU A 23 -4.46 13.68 -3.35
CA LEU A 23 -4.62 14.11 -1.95
C LEU A 23 -5.32 15.48 -1.88
N LEU A 24 -4.92 16.42 -2.74
CA LEU A 24 -5.50 17.75 -2.82
C LEU A 24 -6.97 17.76 -3.26
N SER A 25 -7.44 16.76 -4.01
CA SER A 25 -8.86 16.67 -4.40
C SER A 25 -9.78 16.20 -3.26
N ILE A 26 -9.22 15.56 -2.23
CA ILE A 26 -9.96 15.02 -1.07
C ILE A 26 -9.97 16.04 0.08
N ILE A 27 -8.99 16.95 0.11
CA ILE A 27 -8.87 18.01 1.11
C ILE A 27 -9.90 19.11 0.82
N ASP A 28 -10.73 19.43 1.80
CA ASP A 28 -11.66 20.55 1.69
C ASP A 28 -10.87 21.87 1.58
N LYS A 29 -11.19 22.71 0.59
CA LYS A 29 -10.53 24.00 0.36
C LYS A 29 -10.70 24.98 1.52
N LYS A 30 -11.65 24.72 2.43
CA LYS A 30 -11.85 25.50 3.66
C LYS A 30 -11.02 25.00 4.84
N ALA A 31 -10.39 23.83 4.73
CA ALA A 31 -9.55 23.29 5.79
C ALA A 31 -8.27 24.12 5.93
N GLY A 32 -7.87 24.39 7.17
CA GLY A 32 -6.57 25.00 7.43
C GLY A 32 -5.44 24.07 7.01
N ILE A 33 -4.27 24.64 6.70
CA ILE A 33 -3.07 23.87 6.28
C ILE A 33 -2.76 22.73 7.27
N LYS A 34 -2.92 22.96 8.57
CA LYS A 34 -2.69 21.94 9.61
C LYS A 34 -3.64 20.75 9.51
N ASP A 35 -4.92 21.01 9.27
CA ASP A 35 -5.94 19.95 9.15
C ASP A 35 -5.78 19.18 7.84
N ALA A 36 -5.39 19.87 6.77
CA ALA A 36 -5.05 19.26 5.48
C ALA A 36 -3.86 18.29 5.62
N PHE A 37 -2.78 18.69 6.29
CA PHE A 37 -1.64 17.80 6.55
C PHE A 37 -2.02 16.61 7.42
N LYS A 38 -2.84 16.83 8.47
CA LYS A 38 -3.30 15.75 9.33
C LYS A 38 -4.14 14.71 8.57
N LEU A 39 -5.00 15.16 7.65
CA LEU A 39 -5.79 14.26 6.80
C LEU A 39 -4.88 13.46 5.86
N VAL A 40 -3.85 14.10 5.30
CA VAL A 40 -2.85 13.42 4.45
C VAL A 40 -2.10 12.36 5.25
N ASP A 41 -1.60 12.70 6.43
CA ASP A 41 -0.89 11.76 7.30
C ASP A 41 -1.75 10.54 7.64
N ASP A 42 -3.05 10.74 7.91
CA ASP A 42 -4.00 9.64 8.17
C ASP A 42 -4.22 8.74 6.95
N ILE A 43 -4.22 9.30 5.73
CA ILE A 43 -4.32 8.52 4.50
C ILE A 43 -3.04 7.70 4.30
N LEU A 44 -1.87 8.31 4.51
CA LEU A 44 -0.57 7.66 4.38
C LEU A 44 -0.38 6.55 5.41
N ALA A 45 -0.73 6.80 6.67
CA ALA A 45 -0.65 5.81 7.74
C ALA A 45 -1.53 4.59 7.44
N ARG A 46 -2.75 4.79 6.93
CA ARG A 46 -3.64 3.70 6.52
C ARG A 46 -3.09 2.92 5.33
N ALA A 47 -2.55 3.60 4.32
CA ALA A 47 -1.98 2.95 3.14
C ALA A 47 -0.76 2.07 3.52
N VAL A 48 0.16 2.62 4.32
CA VAL A 48 1.33 1.88 4.81
C VAL A 48 0.90 0.71 5.69
N LYS A 49 -0.02 0.91 6.63
CA LYS A 49 -0.51 -0.15 7.52
C LYS A 49 -1.21 -1.27 6.74
N GLY A 50 -1.98 -0.93 5.70
CA GLY A 50 -2.63 -1.92 4.83
C GLY A 50 -1.62 -2.79 4.07
N MET A 51 -0.61 -2.18 3.45
CA MET A 51 0.44 -2.94 2.75
C MET A 51 1.29 -3.77 3.70
N VAL A 52 1.67 -3.20 4.85
CA VAL A 52 2.45 -3.90 5.87
C VAL A 52 1.64 -5.05 6.48
N SER A 53 0.32 -4.89 6.65
CA SER A 53 -0.55 -6.00 7.08
C SER A 53 -0.51 -7.16 6.11
N ILE A 54 -0.54 -6.92 4.79
CA ILE A 54 -0.46 -8.01 3.78
C ILE A 54 0.90 -8.74 3.85
N LEU A 55 1.98 -8.01 4.15
CA LEU A 55 3.30 -8.61 4.33
C LEU A 55 3.40 -9.42 5.64
N LEU A 56 2.81 -8.92 6.72
CA LEU A 56 2.83 -9.56 8.04
C LEU A 56 1.81 -10.72 8.18
N ASP A 57 0.73 -10.70 7.41
CA ASP A 57 -0.35 -11.71 7.42
C ASP A 57 0.01 -12.99 6.63
N ASN A 58 1.23 -13.08 6.06
CA ASN A 58 1.81 -14.33 5.58
C ASN A 58 2.06 -15.38 6.70
N GLY A 59 1.40 -15.22 7.86
CA GLY A 59 1.40 -16.15 8.98
C GLY A 59 0.22 -17.12 9.02
N ASP A 60 -0.77 -16.99 8.12
CA ASP A 60 -1.89 -17.94 8.05
C ASP A 60 -2.26 -18.34 6.60
N ILE A 61 -1.24 -18.63 5.78
CA ILE A 61 -1.44 -19.54 4.64
C ILE A 61 -1.47 -20.98 5.21
N ASN A 62 -2.41 -21.27 6.09
CA ASN A 62 -2.68 -22.61 6.58
C ASN A 62 -4.02 -23.06 6.00
N VAL A 63 -4.03 -24.26 5.42
CA VAL A 63 -5.23 -25.03 5.03
C VAL A 63 -5.94 -24.62 3.74
N ASP A 64 -5.28 -24.76 2.59
CA ASP A 64 -6.00 -25.14 1.35
C ASP A 64 -5.09 -25.86 0.33
N PHE A 65 -3.77 -25.59 0.37
CA PHE A 65 -2.82 -26.20 -0.57
C PHE A 65 -2.55 -27.71 -0.37
N ALA A 66 -2.89 -28.25 0.81
CA ALA A 66 -2.85 -29.68 1.08
C ALA A 66 -4.11 -30.40 0.55
N ASP A 67 -5.26 -29.75 0.62
CA ASP A 67 -6.54 -30.29 0.14
C ASP A 67 -6.61 -30.28 -1.40
N VAL A 68 -6.04 -29.26 -2.06
CA VAL A 68 -5.99 -29.17 -3.52
C VAL A 68 -5.14 -30.29 -4.15
N ARG A 69 -4.08 -30.78 -3.50
CA ARG A 69 -3.26 -31.89 -4.04
C ARG A 69 -3.96 -33.25 -3.98
N THR A 70 -4.84 -33.44 -3.01
CA THR A 70 -5.58 -34.70 -2.83
C THR A 70 -6.66 -34.86 -3.90
N ILE A 71 -7.28 -33.77 -4.35
CA ILE A 71 -8.32 -33.79 -5.37
C ILE A 71 -7.74 -33.94 -6.79
N MET A 72 -6.51 -33.48 -7.05
CA MET A 72 -5.87 -33.57 -8.37
C MET A 72 -5.19 -34.91 -8.69
N SER A 73 -5.32 -35.92 -7.81
CA SER A 73 -4.76 -37.27 -8.02
C SER A 73 -5.83 -38.34 -8.28
N HIS A 74 -7.03 -37.94 -8.72
CA HIS A 74 -8.04 -38.82 -9.31
C HIS A 74 -8.38 -38.36 -10.72
#